data_AF-A0A9W5Y8V9-F1
#
_entry.id   AF-A0A9W5Y8V9-F1
#
_cell.length_a   1.000
_cell.length_b   1.000
_cell.length_c   1.000
_cell.angle_alpha   90.00
_cell.angle_beta   90.00
_cell.angle_gamma   90.00
#
_symmetry.space_group_name_H-M   'P 1'
#
loop_
_entity.id
_entity.type
_entity.pdbx_description
1 polymer ?
#
loop_
_entity_poly.entity_id
_entity_poly.type
_entity_poly.pdbx_seq_one_letter_code
_entity_poly.pdbx_strand_id
1 'polypeptide(L)' 'MQSKALTIIQPWATLIAMKAKKIETRSWRTKYRGEYIFTQVKRLIKISVMKRWLIQY' A
#
# COMPACT_ATOMS: atom_id res chain seq x y z
N MET A 1 7.48 -24.32 7.40
CA MET A 1 7.85 -22.99 6.86
C MET A 1 7.02 -21.93 7.58
N GLN A 2 7.63 -20.97 8.28
CA GLN A 2 6.88 -19.89 8.95
C GLN A 2 6.73 -18.71 7.98
N SER A 3 5.52 -18.48 7.48
CA SER A 3 5.19 -17.28 6.69
C SER A 3 4.95 -16.11 7.62
N LYS A 4 5.57 -14.96 7.34
CA LYS A 4 5.30 -13.72 8.06
C LYS A 4 4.47 -12.79 7.18
N ALA A 5 3.34 -12.34 7.72
CA ALA A 5 2.49 -11.35 7.08
C ALA A 5 2.95 -9.94 7.44
N LEU A 6 3.01 -9.04 6.45
CA LEU A 6 3.28 -7.62 6.66
C LEU A 6 2.16 -6.76 6.07
N THR A 7 1.65 -5.83 6.88
CA THR A 7 0.67 -4.85 6.43
C THR A 7 1.35 -3.71 5.69
N ILE A 8 0.93 -3.47 4.44
CA ILE A 8 1.43 -2.36 3.62
C ILE A 8 0.26 -1.52 3.12
N ILE A 9 0.42 -0.21 3.19
CA ILE A 9 -0.61 0.76 2.79
C ILE A 9 -0.49 1.05 1.30
N GLN A 10 -1.65 1.21 0.64
CA GLN A 10 -1.73 1.68 -0.74
C GLN A 10 -1.12 3.11 -0.90
N PRO A 11 -0.46 3.42 -2.02
CA PRO A 11 -0.33 2.63 -3.26
C PRO A 11 0.86 1.65 -3.27
N TRP A 12 1.70 1.66 -2.22
CA TRP A 12 3.01 1.03 -2.24
C TRP A 12 2.96 -0.49 -2.43
N ALA A 13 2.02 -1.14 -1.78
CA ALA A 13 1.85 -2.57 -1.90
C ALA A 13 1.49 -3.02 -3.33
N THR A 14 0.74 -2.18 -4.08
CA THR A 14 0.48 -2.44 -5.50
C THR A 14 1.76 -2.33 -6.32
N LEU A 15 2.62 -1.34 -6.02
CA LEU A 15 3.92 -1.20 -6.69
C LEU A 15 4.85 -2.38 -6.41
N ILE A 16 4.81 -2.98 -5.22
CA ILE A 16 5.57 -4.21 -4.90
C ILE A 16 5.01 -5.40 -5.68
N ALA A 17 3.67 -5.56 -5.71
CA ALA A 17 3.01 -6.63 -6.45
C ALA A 17 3.33 -6.56 -7.94
N MET A 18 3.37 -5.34 -8.50
CA MET A 18 3.77 -5.07 -9.88
C MET A 18 5.30 -5.12 -10.09
N LYS A 19 6.09 -5.43 -9.05
CA LYS A 19 7.57 -5.43 -9.05
C LYS A 19 8.21 -4.08 -9.44
N ALA A 20 7.42 -3.00 -9.51
CA ALA A 20 7.89 -1.65 -9.74
C ALA A 20 8.68 -1.10 -8.54
N LYS A 21 8.32 -1.54 -7.33
CA LYS A 21 9.03 -1.19 -6.08
C LYS A 21 9.66 -2.43 -5.45
N LYS A 22 10.99 -2.46 -5.42
CA LYS A 22 11.78 -3.59 -4.90
C LYS A 22 12.15 -3.47 -3.41
N ILE A 23 12.16 -2.24 -2.88
CA ILE A 23 12.61 -1.96 -1.50
C ILE A 23 11.49 -1.30 -0.72
N GLU A 24 11.06 -1.94 0.37
CA GLU A 24 10.15 -1.35 1.35
C GLU A 24 10.95 -0.66 2.46
N THR A 25 10.89 0.66 2.51
CA THR A 25 11.51 1.46 3.59
C THR A 25 10.64 1.40 4.85
N ARG A 26 11.25 1.07 5.98
CA ARG A 26 10.63 1.04 7.33
C ARG A 26 11.59 1.64 8.35
N SER A 27 11.05 2.18 9.44
CA SER A 27 11.84 2.77 10.54
C SER A 27 12.54 1.73 11.42
N TRP A 28 12.22 0.44 11.27
CA TRP A 28 12.74 -0.65 12.07
C TRP A 28 13.28 -1.78 11.18
N ARG A 29 14.30 -2.49 11.67
CA ARG A 29 14.99 -3.54 10.94
C ARG A 29 14.33 -4.90 11.17
N THR A 30 14.00 -5.62 10.10
CA THR A 30 13.59 -7.04 10.17
C THR A 30 14.81 -7.96 10.00
N LYS A 31 14.93 -9.01 10.82
CA LYS A 31 15.91 -10.10 10.62
C LYS A 31 15.38 -11.24 9.73
N TYR A 32 14.11 -11.18 9.30
CA TYR A 32 13.49 -12.24 8.52
C TYR A 32 14.02 -12.28 7.07
N ARG A 33 14.31 -13.48 6.58
CA ARG A 33 14.72 -13.76 5.20
C ARG A 33 13.87 -14.94 4.74
N GLY A 34 12.96 -14.71 3.80
CA GLY A 34 11.95 -15.67 3.37
C GLY A 34 10.82 -14.98 2.62
N GLU A 35 9.83 -15.76 2.18
CA GLU A 35 8.67 -15.23 1.48
C GLU A 35 7.78 -14.40 2.41
N TYR A 36 7.44 -13.19 1.96
CA TYR A 36 6.52 -12.32 2.66
C TYR A 36 5.14 -12.41 2.03
N ILE A 37 4.13 -12.56 2.88
CA ILE A 37 2.74 -12.36 2.47
C ILE A 37 2.40 -10.90 2.81
N PHE A 38 1.97 -10.13 1.81
CA PHE A 38 1.56 -8.74 2.02
C PHE A 38 0.05 -8.65 2.17
N THR A 39 -0.41 -8.04 3.26
CA THR A 39 -1.82 -7.70 3.46
C THR A 39 -2.04 -6.22 3.17
N GLN A 40 -3.06 -5.95 2.36
CA GLN A 40 -3.39 -4.63 1.84
C GLN A 40 -4.40 -3.94 2.74
N VAL A 41 -4.12 -2.70 3.17
CA VAL A 41 -5.13 -1.86 3.84
C VAL A 41 -5.49 -0.68 2.93
N LYS A 42 -6.78 -0.57 2.61
CA LYS A 42 -7.34 0.59 1.92
C LYS A 42 -7.63 1.67 2.97
N ARG A 43 -6.88 2.78 2.92
CA ARG A 43 -7.23 3.98 3.66
C ARG A 43 -8.19 4.80 2.81
N LEU A 44 -9.44 4.98 3.26
CA LEU A 44 -10.38 5.87 2.60
C LEU A 44 -9.89 7.31 2.75
N ILE A 45 -9.40 7.89 1.66
CA ILE A 45 -9.15 9.33 1.60
C ILE A 45 -10.48 9.99 1.26
N LYS A 46 -11.02 10.82 2.17
CA LYS A 46 -12.17 11.67 1.85
C LYS A 46 -11.70 12.73 0.85
N ILE A 47 -12.01 12.54 -0.42
CA ILE A 47 -11.85 13.58 -1.44
C ILE A 47 -13.06 14.52 -1.28
N SER A 48 -12.92 15.58 -0.49
CA SER A 48 -13.93 16.64 -0.38
C SER A 48 -13.61 17.81 -1.31
N VAL A 49 -13.35 17.53 -2.59
CA VAL A 49 -13.19 18.57 -3.63
C VAL A 49 -13.83 18.04 -4.92
N MET A 50 -14.60 18.90 -5.59
CA MET A 50 -15.47 18.65 -6.77
C MET A 50 -16.95 18.36 -6.50
N LYS A 51 -17.64 19.19 -5.70
CA LYS A 51 -19.11 19.35 -5.79
C LYS A 51 -19.58 20.70 -6.34
N ARG A 52 -18.69 21.53 -6.92
CA ARG A 52 -19.04 22.90 -7.36
C ARG A 52 -18.99 23.17 -8.87
N TRP A 53 -18.62 22.18 -9.70
CA TRP A 53 -18.43 22.37 -11.15
C TRP A 53 -19.25 21.44 -12.05
N LEU A 54 -20.32 20.83 -11.53
CA LEU A 54 -21.23 19.97 -12.32
C LEU A 54 -22.68 20.43 -12.20
N ILE A 55 -22.91 21.74 -12.37
CA ILE A 55 -24.20 22.29 -12.79
C ILE A 55 -23.86 23.38 -13.80
N GLN A 56 -23.95 23.02 -15.08
CA GLN A 56 -24.16 23.87 -16.26
C GLN A 56 -23.60 23.13 -17.47
N TYR A 57 -24.43 22.27 -18.07
CA TYR A 57 -24.70 22.15 -19.50
C TYR A 57 -25.97 21.30 -19.66
#